data_AF-A0A1Y5F1K6-F1
#
_entry.id   AF-A0A1Y5F1K6-F1
#
_cell.length_a   1.000
_cell.length_b   1.000
_cell.length_c   1.000
_cell.angle_alpha   90.00
_cell.angle_beta   90.00
_cell.angle_gamma   90.00
#
_symmetry.space_group_name_H-M   'P 1'
#
loop_
_entity.id
_entity.type
_entity.pdbx_description
1 polymer ?
#
loop_
_entity_poly.entity_id
_entity_poly.type
_entity_poly.pdbx_seq_one_letter_code
_entity_poly.pdbx_strand_id
1 'polypeptide(L)' 'LSGVWILLLSFGLFLLLRYWMLQRLDGVTGDTAGAMVELLETGILITAVII' A
#
# COMPACT_ATOMS: atom_id res chain seq x y z
N LEU A 1 -11.55 17.07 2.62
CA LEU A 1 -11.49 16.16 1.44
C LEU A 1 -10.17 15.40 1.35
N SER A 2 -9.05 15.94 1.87
CA SER A 2 -7.72 15.32 1.88
C SER A 2 -7.69 13.89 2.44
N GLY A 3 -8.44 13.61 3.52
CA GLY A 3 -8.54 12.25 4.08
C GLY A 3 -9.17 11.22 3.14
N VAL A 4 -10.07 11.62 2.23
CA VAL A 4 -10.66 10.71 1.23
C VAL A 4 -9.60 10.30 0.21
N TRP A 5 -8.75 11.24 -0.21
CA TRP A 5 -7.64 10.95 -1.12
C TRP A 5 -6.61 10.01 -0.50
N ILE A 6 -6.28 10.21 0.79
CA ILE A 6 -5.41 9.29 1.54
C ILE A 6 -6.02 7.88 1.56
N LEU A 7 -7.31 7.75 1.90
CA LEU A 7 -7.98 6.45 1.95
C LEU A 7 -8.00 5.74 0.59
N LEU A 8 -8.33 6.47 -0.49
CA LEU A 8 -8.33 5.92 -1.85
C LEU A 8 -6.94 5.45 -2.27
N LEU A 9 -5.90 6.25 -1.97
CA LEU A 9 -4.52 5.90 -2.27
C LEU A 9 -4.05 4.68 -1.47
N SER A 10 -4.31 4.64 -0.16
CA SER A 10 -3.98 3.48 0.69
C SER A 10 -4.64 2.21 0.19
N PHE A 11 -5.94 2.27 -0.14
CA PHE A 11 -6.67 1.11 -0.63
C PHE A 11 -6.16 0.65 -2.00
N GLY A 12 -5.90 1.60 -2.91
CA GLY A 12 -5.34 1.31 -4.24
C GLY A 12 -3.95 0.67 -4.17
N LEU A 13 -3.04 1.23 -3.36
CA LEU A 13 -1.70 0.67 -3.14
C LEU A 13 -1.77 -0.72 -2.52
N PHE A 14 -2.64 -0.93 -1.53
CA PHE A 14 -2.80 -2.23 -0.88
C PHE A 14 -3.23 -3.30 -1.89
N LEU A 15 -4.25 -3.02 -2.71
CA LEU A 15 -4.73 -3.95 -3.73
C LEU A 15 -3.66 -4.23 -4.79
N LEU A 16 -2.93 -3.20 -5.23
CA LEU A 16 -1.87 -3.34 -6.23
C LEU A 16 -0.71 -4.21 -5.73
N LEU A 17 -0.21 -3.92 -4.52
CA LEU A 17 0.88 -4.67 -3.91
C LEU A 17 0.46 -6.12 -3.65
N ARG A 18 -0.75 -6.33 -3.12
CA ARG A 18 -1.30 -7.68 -2.91
C ARG A 18 -1.42 -8.45 -4.23
N TYR A 19 -1.90 -7.80 -5.29
CA TYR A 19 -2.00 -8.42 -6.60
C TYR A 19 -0.62 -8.83 -7.14
N TRP A 20 0.38 -7.96 -7.06
CA TRP A 20 1.74 -8.30 -7.48
C TRP A 20 2.39 -9.39 -6.64
N MET A 21 2.13 -9.43 -5.33
CA MET A 21 2.62 -10.50 -4.46
C MET A 21 2.01 -11.85 -4.85
N LEU A 22 0.68 -11.89 -5.07
CA LEU A 22 0.02 -13.11 -5.54
C LEU A 22 0.54 -13.57 -6.91
N GLN A 23 0.85 -12.64 -7.82
CA GLN A 23 1.38 -12.99 -9.15
C GLN A 23 2.84 -13.42 -9.16
N ARG A 24 3.69 -12.82 -8.31
CA ARG A 24 5.15 -13.03 -8.36
C ARG A 24 5.66 -14.01 -7.33
N LEU A 25 4.99 -14.09 -6.18
CA LEU A 25 5.43 -14.85 -5.00
C LEU A 25 4.47 -16.01 -4.68
N ASP A 26 3.41 -16.19 -5.49
CA ASP A 26 2.39 -17.23 -5.35
C ASP A 26 1.69 -17.24 -3.97
N GLY A 27 1.58 -16.06 -3.35
CA GLY A 27 1.06 -15.95 -2.00
C GLY A 27 1.55 -14.69 -1.29
N VAL A 28 1.33 -14.69 0.02
CA VAL A 28 1.81 -13.65 0.93
C VAL A 28 2.42 -14.33 2.14
N THR A 29 3.69 -14.03 2.43
CA THR A 29 4.37 -14.41 3.67
C THR A 29 4.38 -13.24 4.65
N GLY A 30 4.71 -13.50 5.92
CA GLY A 30 4.82 -12.43 6.93
C GLY A 30 5.80 -11.32 6.54
N ASP A 31 6.92 -11.66 5.91
CA ASP A 31 7.93 -10.70 5.44
C ASP A 31 7.37 -9.77 4.35
N THR A 32 6.72 -10.35 3.34
CA THR A 32 6.11 -9.58 2.26
C THR A 32 4.93 -8.74 2.74
N ALA A 33 4.15 -9.23 3.71
CA ALA A 33 3.09 -8.45 4.34
C ALA A 33 3.67 -7.25 5.13
N GLY A 34 4.80 -7.45 5.82
CA GLY A 34 5.52 -6.38 6.50
C GLY A 34 5.99 -5.31 5.52
N ALA A 35 6.70 -5.70 4.46
CA ALA A 35 7.16 -4.78 3.42
C ALA A 35 5.99 -4.04 2.72
N MET A 36 4.85 -4.70 2.53
CA MET A 36 3.64 -4.06 2.01
C MET A 36 3.14 -2.93 2.92
N VAL A 37 3.16 -3.15 4.25
CA VAL A 37 2.75 -2.13 5.23
C VAL A 37 3.71 -0.95 5.23
N GLU A 38 5.02 -1.19 5.21
CA GLU A 38 6.03 -0.12 5.13
C GLU A 38 5.87 0.75 3.87
N LEU A 39 5.58 0.12 2.72
CA LEU A 39 5.30 0.82 1.47
C LEU A 39 3.99 1.63 1.55
N LEU A 40 2.96 1.08 2.20
CA LEU A 40 1.70 1.78 2.43
C LEU A 40 1.91 3.02 3.32
N GLU A 41 2.60 2.87 4.45
CA GLU A 41 2.91 3.97 5.34
C GLU A 41 3.72 5.06 4.63
N THR A 42 4.72 4.66 3.84
CA THR A 42 5.53 5.60 3.04
C THR A 42 4.66 6.35 2.03
N GLY A 43 3.80 5.66 1.27
CA GLY A 43 2.91 6.29 0.30
C GLY A 43 1.89 7.24 0.94
N ILE A 44 1.35 6.85 2.10
CA ILE A 44 0.44 7.69 2.90
C ILE A 44 1.14 8.95 3.38
N LEU A 45 2.32 8.83 3.98
CA LEU A 45 3.07 9.97 4.50
C LEU A 45 3.47 10.94 3.40
N ILE A 46 3.97 10.45 2.26
CA ILE A 46 4.29 11.30 1.10
C ILE A 46 3.04 12.03 0.62
N THR A 47 1.93 11.31 0.47
CA THR A 47 0.67 11.90 0.00
C THR A 47 0.18 12.98 0.98
N ALA A 48 0.19 12.68 2.28
CA ALA A 48 -0.25 13.61 3.32
C ALA A 48 0.58 14.90 3.40
N VAL A 49 1.84 14.88 2.96
CA VAL A 49 2.68 16.09 2.86
C VAL A 49 2.35 16.90 1.61
N ILE A 50 1.92 16.26 0.53
CA ILE A 50 1.68 16.90 -0.78
C ILE A 50 0.31 17.58 -0.85
N ILE A 51 -0.71 17.04 -0.18
CA ILE A 51 -2.13 17.48 -0.29
C ILE A 51 -2.64 18.21 0.95
#